data_AF-A0A8J4YGZ7-F1
#
_entry.id   AF-A0A8J4YGZ7-F1
#
_cell.length_a   1.000
_cell.length_b   1.000
_cell.length_c   1.000
_cell.angle_alpha   90.00
_cell.angle_beta   90.00
_cell.angle_gamma   90.00
#
_symmetry.space_group_name_H-M   'P 1'
#
loop_
_entity.id
_entity.type
_entity.pdbx_description
1 polymer ?
#
loop_
_entity_poly.entity_id
_entity_poly.type
_entity_poly.pdbx_seq_one_letter_code
_entity_poly.pdbx_strand_id
1 'polypeptide(L)'
;MAEHKMKKEIRELEKRFEEEKAENKELKKRFEEEKAENKELKKRFEEEKAENKELKKRFEEEKAENKELKKRFEEEKAENKELKKSLDEMSYALEENIKKTEEEKRRKEEEIGDERNRREEELGKKLMEISELEERLCAEKNGKSKLKEELRLEREEKTRHRDRAMHKQREADDLNKEMENMSQRIAHLTEFKQRCVDILTGEAVDSTAVSEFTQMVAGDHYQMHVAVSLGVPWIVEEVRRNNTSLLKNKNKRGWTPFCLATARGDTRIMDQLWQSKKDLHMDPPLLHVAAMNCQHRAAKFLKGHVNKRTTYKGATASQVARLMAPLSRHTQRNQQELDDLWNHASSCIIIHAHIIITSSTIQVIFAESLEVLVMALEALYEEAKPLGIED
;
A
#
# COMPACT_ATOMS: atom_id res chain seq x y z
N MET A 1 90.88 72.34 175.37
CA MET A 1 91.39 72.04 174.01
C MET A 1 91.33 70.54 173.70
N ALA A 2 91.86 69.67 174.57
CA ALA A 2 91.81 68.21 174.39
C ALA A 2 90.38 67.64 174.28
N GLU A 3 89.45 68.10 175.12
CA GLU A 3 88.05 67.64 175.10
C GLU A 3 87.31 67.99 173.78
N HIS A 4 87.62 69.15 173.19
CA HIS A 4 87.04 69.56 171.90
C HIS A 4 87.60 68.75 170.73
N LYS A 5 88.90 68.40 170.77
CA LYS A 5 89.52 67.51 169.77
C LYS A 5 88.92 66.11 169.85
N MET A 6 88.77 65.57 171.05
CA MET A 6 88.16 64.27 171.30
C MET A 6 86.69 64.22 170.85
N LYS A 7 85.89 65.26 171.14
CA LYS A 7 84.49 65.38 170.64
C LYS A 7 84.41 65.44 169.11
N LYS A 8 85.39 66.08 168.44
CA LYS A 8 85.45 66.13 166.97
C LYS A 8 85.77 64.75 166.38
N GLU A 9 86.76 64.06 166.95
CA GLU A 9 87.12 62.69 166.54
C GLU A 9 85.96 61.71 166.75
N ILE A 10 85.22 61.81 167.86
CA ILE A 10 84.00 61.02 168.10
C ILE A 10 82.95 61.27 167.02
N ARG A 11 82.67 62.54 166.67
CA ARG A 11 81.70 62.86 165.58
C ARG A 11 82.15 62.36 164.21
N GLU A 12 83.44 62.43 163.90
CA GLU A 12 83.98 61.91 162.63
C GLU A 12 83.88 60.37 162.59
N LEU A 13 84.14 59.69 163.71
CA LEU A 13 83.94 58.25 163.84
C LEU A 13 82.46 57.86 163.73
N GLU A 14 81.55 58.60 164.34
CA GLU A 14 80.10 58.38 164.21
C GLU A 14 79.64 58.55 162.76
N LYS A 15 80.16 59.57 162.05
CA LYS A 15 79.84 59.80 160.63
C LYS A 15 80.36 58.65 159.75
N ARG A 16 81.61 58.21 159.95
CA ARG A 16 82.18 57.05 159.25
C ARG A 16 81.42 55.77 159.55
N PHE A 17 81.01 55.57 160.80
CA PHE A 17 80.25 54.40 161.20
C PHE A 17 78.88 54.36 160.52
N GLU A 18 78.18 55.49 160.42
CA GLU A 18 76.90 55.54 159.69
C GLU A 18 77.09 55.44 158.16
N GLU A 19 78.19 55.96 157.60
CA GLU A 19 78.58 55.76 156.19
C GLU A 19 78.85 54.27 155.90
N GLU A 20 79.71 53.60 156.67
CA GLU A 20 79.99 52.16 156.54
C GLU A 20 78.73 51.31 156.71
N LYS A 21 77.82 51.71 157.61
CA LYS A 21 76.54 51.04 157.83
C LYS A 21 75.58 51.22 156.66
N ALA A 22 75.61 52.38 155.99
CA ALA A 22 74.87 52.62 154.76
C ALA A 22 75.45 51.81 153.59
N GLU A 23 76.77 51.80 153.42
CA GLU A 23 77.47 50.98 152.41
C GLU A 23 77.19 49.48 152.62
N ASN A 24 77.22 48.98 153.86
CA ASN A 24 76.88 47.60 154.17
C ASN A 24 75.42 47.25 153.83
N LYS A 25 74.48 48.20 153.97
CA LYS A 25 73.09 47.99 153.53
C LYS A 25 73.00 47.92 152.01
N GLU A 26 73.73 48.77 151.29
CA GLU A 26 73.76 48.77 149.83
C GLU A 26 74.41 47.50 149.28
N LEU A 27 75.55 47.08 149.84
CA LEU A 27 76.21 45.81 149.51
C LEU A 27 75.30 44.61 149.73
N LYS A 28 74.55 44.57 150.84
CA LYS A 28 73.54 43.53 151.06
C LYS A 28 72.44 43.54 150.00
N LYS A 29 72.00 44.72 149.56
CA LYS A 29 70.99 44.85 148.49
C LYS A 29 71.52 44.32 147.16
N ARG A 30 72.72 44.75 146.76
CA ARG A 30 73.39 44.27 145.53
C ARG A 30 73.64 42.76 145.56
N PHE A 31 74.04 42.22 146.71
CA PHE A 31 74.25 40.79 146.88
C PHE A 31 72.94 40.00 146.68
N GLU A 32 71.81 40.47 147.22
CA GLU A 32 70.53 39.81 146.98
C GLU A 32 70.02 40.00 145.53
N GLU A 33 70.33 41.12 144.88
CA GLU A 33 70.05 41.35 143.44
C GLU A 33 70.86 40.39 142.55
N GLU A 34 72.19 40.30 142.72
CA GLU A 34 73.04 39.34 141.97
C GLU A 34 72.62 37.88 142.20
N LYS A 35 72.18 37.56 143.43
CA LYS A 35 71.67 36.24 143.76
C LYS A 35 70.32 35.95 143.08
N ALA A 36 69.49 36.95 142.86
CA ALA A 36 68.26 36.83 142.07
C ALA A 36 68.57 36.66 140.58
N GLU A 37 69.47 37.48 140.02
CA GLU A 37 69.91 37.37 138.62
C GLU A 37 70.55 36.02 138.32
N ASN A 38 71.40 35.51 139.21
CA ASN A 38 72.00 34.18 139.07
C ASN A 38 70.95 33.05 139.08
N LYS A 39 69.86 33.19 139.83
CA LYS A 39 68.75 32.23 139.79
C LYS A 39 68.02 32.29 138.44
N GLU A 40 67.83 33.48 137.88
CA GLU A 40 67.17 33.66 136.59
C GLU A 40 68.04 33.13 135.44
N LEU A 41 69.34 33.43 135.43
CA LEU A 41 70.30 32.90 134.45
C LEU A 41 70.33 31.37 134.49
N LYS A 42 70.32 30.76 135.68
CA LYS A 42 70.26 29.31 135.82
C LYS A 42 68.96 28.73 135.26
N LYS A 43 67.83 29.43 135.39
CA LYS A 43 66.55 29.02 134.80
C LYS A 43 66.61 29.08 133.27
N ARG A 44 67.08 30.20 132.70
CA ARG A 44 67.24 30.37 131.24
C ARG A 44 68.18 29.32 130.64
N PHE A 45 69.28 29.01 131.34
CA PHE A 45 70.21 27.99 130.90
C PHE A 45 69.57 26.59 130.81
N GLU A 46 68.74 26.22 131.78
CA GLU A 46 68.02 24.93 131.71
C GLU A 46 66.91 24.93 130.65
N GLU A 47 66.27 26.09 130.39
CA GLU A 47 65.30 26.27 129.29
C GLU A 47 65.97 26.10 127.92
N GLU A 48 67.07 26.82 127.63
CA GLU A 48 67.83 26.69 126.38
C GLU A 48 68.37 25.26 126.17
N LYS A 49 68.77 24.60 127.24
CA LYS A 49 69.21 23.20 127.20
C LYS A 49 68.06 22.24 126.91
N ALA A 50 66.84 22.55 127.33
CA ALA A 50 65.65 21.78 126.96
C ALA A 50 65.29 22.01 125.48
N GLU A 51 65.29 23.26 125.01
CA GLU A 51 65.04 23.62 123.61
C GLU A 51 66.06 22.96 122.66
N ASN A 52 67.35 22.98 123.01
CA ASN A 52 68.38 22.31 122.22
C ASN A 52 68.19 20.80 122.13
N LYS A 53 67.66 20.15 123.18
CA LYS A 53 67.30 18.72 123.12
C LYS A 53 66.13 18.48 122.18
N GLU A 54 65.14 19.37 122.15
CA GLU A 54 64.00 19.27 121.25
C GLU A 54 64.40 19.49 119.79
N LEU A 55 65.19 20.53 119.51
CA LEU A 55 65.74 20.79 118.16
C LEU A 55 66.53 19.59 117.63
N LYS A 56 67.34 18.95 118.49
CA LYS A 56 68.09 17.75 118.11
C LYS A 56 67.17 16.57 117.77
N LYS A 57 66.03 16.42 118.46
CA LYS A 57 65.03 15.39 118.12
C LYS A 57 64.39 15.69 116.76
N ARG A 58 63.89 16.91 116.55
CA ARG A 58 63.29 17.33 115.27
C ARG A 58 64.24 17.15 114.09
N PHE A 59 65.52 17.46 114.27
CA PHE A 59 66.53 17.27 113.23
C PHE A 59 66.72 15.80 112.84
N GLU A 60 66.73 14.88 113.81
CA GLU A 60 66.83 13.44 113.49
C GLU A 60 65.52 12.89 112.88
N GLU A 61 64.36 13.44 113.27
CA GLU A 61 63.06 13.14 112.64
C GLU A 61 63.03 13.59 111.17
N GLU A 62 63.35 14.85 110.86
CA GLU A 62 63.41 15.36 109.47
C GLU A 62 64.43 14.58 108.62
N LYS A 63 65.54 14.15 109.21
CA LYS A 63 66.55 13.33 108.54
C LYS A 63 66.03 11.92 108.25
N ALA A 64 65.17 11.36 109.10
CA ALA A 64 64.50 10.09 108.85
C ALA A 64 63.44 10.24 107.73
N GLU A 65 62.62 11.28 107.78
CA GLU A 65 61.61 11.58 106.74
C GLU A 65 62.27 11.78 105.36
N ASN A 66 63.37 12.54 105.30
CA ASN A 66 64.12 12.74 104.05
C ASN A 66 64.68 11.44 103.47
N LYS A 67 65.07 10.48 104.32
CA LYS A 67 65.49 9.15 103.84
C LYS A 67 64.32 8.37 103.26
N GLU A 68 63.14 8.45 103.88
CA GLU A 68 61.93 7.79 103.39
C GLU A 68 61.47 8.40 102.06
N LEU A 69 61.42 9.73 101.95
CA LEU A 69 61.09 10.44 100.71
C LEU A 69 62.04 10.05 99.57
N LYS A 70 63.35 9.95 99.84
CA LYS A 70 64.32 9.50 98.85
C LYS A 70 64.07 8.06 98.39
N LYS A 71 63.62 7.18 99.29
CA LYS A 71 63.26 5.80 98.97
C LYS A 71 62.01 5.76 98.07
N ARG A 72 60.96 6.49 98.42
CA ARG A 72 59.73 6.61 97.62
C ARG A 72 60.01 7.17 96.22
N PHE A 73 60.87 8.19 96.12
CA PHE A 73 61.24 8.77 94.84
C PHE A 73 61.92 7.77 93.90
N GLU A 74 62.83 6.93 94.40
CA GLU A 74 63.45 5.89 93.57
C GLU A 74 62.48 4.75 93.22
N GLU A 75 61.52 4.43 94.10
CA GLU A 75 60.42 3.49 93.81
C GLU A 75 59.52 4.00 92.68
N GLU A 76 59.01 5.24 92.77
CA GLU A 76 58.19 5.87 91.71
C GLU A 76 58.94 5.98 90.38
N LYS A 77 60.26 6.23 90.42
CA LYS A 77 61.11 6.28 89.24
C LYS A 77 61.31 4.90 88.61
N ALA A 78 61.28 3.82 89.40
CA ALA A 78 61.31 2.45 88.88
C ALA A 78 59.96 2.09 88.24
N GLU A 79 58.84 2.39 88.92
CA GLU A 79 57.48 2.18 88.38
C GLU A 79 57.27 2.93 87.07
N ASN A 80 57.68 4.20 86.98
CA ASN A 80 57.59 4.98 85.75
C ASN A 80 58.40 4.38 84.59
N LYS A 81 59.53 3.73 84.87
CA LYS A 81 60.30 3.01 83.83
C LYS A 81 59.56 1.77 83.35
N GLU A 82 58.87 1.06 84.25
CA GLU A 82 58.08 -0.13 83.91
C GLU A 82 56.83 0.24 83.11
N LEU A 83 56.10 1.26 83.55
CA LEU A 83 54.97 1.82 82.79
C LEU A 83 55.37 2.25 81.39
N LYS A 84 56.54 2.88 81.24
CA LYS A 84 57.06 3.26 79.92
C LYS A 84 57.31 2.04 79.02
N LYS A 85 57.91 0.97 79.55
CA LYS A 85 58.11 -0.28 78.79
C LYS A 85 56.77 -0.90 78.37
N SER A 86 55.81 -0.96 79.30
CA SER A 86 54.47 -1.48 79.01
C SER A 86 53.76 -0.66 77.92
N LEU A 87 53.92 0.67 77.95
CA LEU A 87 53.37 1.56 76.91
C LEU A 87 54.02 1.29 75.55
N ASP A 88 55.35 1.12 75.50
CA ASP A 88 56.08 0.81 74.27
C ASP A 88 55.65 -0.55 73.70
N GLU A 89 55.47 -1.56 74.55
CA GLU A 89 54.96 -2.89 74.16
C GLU A 89 53.52 -2.83 73.61
N MET A 90 52.63 -2.08 74.26
CA MET A 90 51.27 -1.86 73.78
C MET A 90 51.24 -1.10 72.44
N SER A 91 52.11 -0.10 72.27
CA SER A 91 52.24 0.63 71.01
C SER A 91 52.65 -0.30 69.87
N TYR A 92 53.65 -1.15 70.09
CA TYR A 92 54.11 -2.13 69.11
C TYR A 92 53.00 -3.13 68.74
N ALA A 93 52.30 -3.68 69.74
CA ALA A 93 51.20 -4.61 69.51
C ALA A 93 50.04 -3.97 68.72
N LEU A 94 49.74 -2.70 68.99
CA LEU A 94 48.72 -1.95 68.26
C LEU A 94 49.13 -1.73 66.80
N GLU A 95 50.37 -1.33 66.55
CA GLU A 95 50.91 -1.18 65.18
C GLU A 95 50.87 -2.50 64.40
N GLU A 96 51.19 -3.63 65.04
CA GLU A 96 51.12 -4.95 64.42
C GLU A 96 49.67 -5.33 64.06
N ASN A 97 48.71 -5.06 64.95
CA ASN A 97 47.30 -5.32 64.69
C ASN A 97 46.75 -4.45 63.55
N ILE A 98 47.17 -3.18 63.47
CA ILE A 98 46.82 -2.28 62.37
C ILE A 98 47.33 -2.87 61.05
N LYS A 99 48.60 -3.28 60.97
CA LYS A 99 49.18 -3.90 59.76
C LYS A 99 48.43 -5.16 59.33
N LYS A 100 48.10 -6.05 60.27
CA LYS A 100 47.31 -7.26 59.98
C LYS A 100 45.93 -6.92 59.43
N THR A 101 45.26 -5.93 60.00
CA THR A 101 43.93 -5.48 59.57
C THR A 101 43.97 -4.85 58.18
N GLU A 102 44.99 -4.04 57.88
CA GLU A 102 45.21 -3.45 56.55
C GLU A 102 45.49 -4.52 55.49
N GLU A 103 46.29 -5.54 55.83
CA GLU A 103 46.56 -6.66 54.93
C GLU A 103 45.30 -7.49 54.65
N GLU A 104 44.49 -7.77 55.67
CA GLU A 104 43.21 -8.47 55.51
C GLU A 104 42.23 -7.67 54.64
N LYS A 105 42.17 -6.35 54.84
CA LYS A 105 41.35 -5.45 54.02
C LYS A 105 41.81 -5.50 52.55
N ARG A 106 43.12 -5.44 52.29
CA ARG A 106 43.67 -5.53 50.94
C ARG A 106 43.34 -6.86 50.26
N ARG A 107 43.44 -7.98 50.99
CA ARG A 107 43.06 -9.32 50.47
C ARG A 107 41.58 -9.39 50.10
N LYS A 108 40.69 -8.82 50.94
CA LYS A 108 39.25 -8.76 50.66
C LYS A 108 38.94 -7.88 49.45
N GLU A 109 39.62 -6.76 49.29
CA GLU A 109 39.46 -5.88 48.12
C GLU A 109 39.89 -6.60 46.83
N GLU A 110 40.99 -7.36 46.87
CA GLU A 110 41.45 -8.19 45.74
C GLU A 110 40.44 -9.30 45.39
N GLU A 111 39.93 -10.03 46.39
CA GLU A 111 38.90 -11.08 46.19
C GLU A 111 37.61 -10.51 45.59
N ILE A 112 37.16 -9.35 46.07
CA ILE A 112 35.99 -8.65 45.51
C ILE A 112 36.27 -8.21 44.06
N GLY A 113 37.49 -7.73 43.77
CA GLY A 113 37.91 -7.36 42.42
C GLY A 113 37.87 -8.54 41.45
N ASP A 114 38.43 -9.68 41.85
CA ASP A 114 38.43 -10.91 41.06
C ASP A 114 37.02 -11.44 40.81
N GLU A 115 36.16 -11.46 41.84
CA GLU A 115 34.77 -11.90 41.70
C GLU A 115 33.97 -10.96 40.79
N ARG A 116 34.21 -9.65 40.86
CA ARG A 116 33.61 -8.68 39.93
C ARG A 116 34.04 -8.97 38.50
N ASN A 117 35.33 -9.19 38.25
CA ASN A 117 35.85 -9.50 36.92
C ASN A 117 35.22 -10.78 36.34
N ARG A 118 35.09 -11.85 37.15
CA ARG A 118 34.40 -13.08 36.73
C ARG A 118 32.95 -12.84 36.32
N ARG A 119 32.21 -12.04 37.11
CA ARG A 119 30.82 -11.68 36.80
C ARG A 119 30.71 -10.85 35.54
N GLU A 120 31.61 -9.88 35.34
CA GLU A 120 31.66 -9.08 34.11
C GLU A 120 31.92 -9.98 32.89
N GLU A 121 32.80 -10.97 32.99
CA GLU A 121 33.05 -11.95 31.93
C GLU A 121 31.83 -12.86 31.66
N GLU A 122 31.15 -13.33 32.71
CA GLU A 122 29.92 -14.14 32.59
C GLU A 122 28.78 -13.34 31.95
N LEU A 123 28.59 -12.08 32.36
CA LEU A 123 27.63 -11.18 31.76
C LEU A 123 27.95 -10.91 30.28
N GLY A 124 29.23 -10.70 29.95
CA GLY A 124 29.68 -10.58 28.56
C GLY A 124 29.30 -11.80 27.71
N LYS A 125 29.48 -13.01 28.24
CA LYS A 125 29.07 -14.26 27.56
C LYS A 125 27.55 -14.33 27.36
N LYS A 126 26.76 -13.99 28.38
CA LYS A 126 25.29 -13.96 28.28
C LYS A 126 24.79 -12.93 27.28
N LEU A 127 25.43 -11.76 27.20
CA LEU A 127 25.08 -10.73 26.21
C LEU A 127 25.36 -11.19 24.78
N MET A 128 26.47 -11.90 24.54
CA MET A 128 26.74 -12.51 23.24
C MET A 128 25.68 -13.56 22.87
N GLU A 129 25.30 -14.42 23.81
CA GLU A 129 24.23 -15.41 23.60
C GLU A 129 22.88 -14.76 23.28
N ILE A 130 22.52 -13.67 23.98
CA ILE A 130 21.30 -12.89 23.69
C ILE A 130 21.35 -12.34 22.26
N SER A 131 22.48 -11.75 21.85
CA SER A 131 22.67 -11.22 20.50
C SER A 131 22.46 -12.30 19.43
N GLU A 132 23.04 -13.49 19.62
CA GLU A 132 22.84 -14.62 18.70
C GLU A 132 21.37 -15.05 18.63
N LEU A 133 20.66 -15.07 19.78
CA LEU A 133 19.25 -15.42 19.82
C LEU A 133 18.38 -14.37 19.11
N GLU A 134 18.70 -13.09 19.23
CA GLU A 134 18.01 -12.00 18.52
C GLU A 134 18.18 -12.12 17.00
N GLU A 135 19.38 -12.44 16.52
CA GLU A 135 19.64 -12.70 15.11
C GLU A 135 18.83 -13.91 14.59
N ARG A 136 18.81 -15.01 15.34
CA ARG A 136 18.00 -16.20 15.00
C ARG A 136 16.51 -15.87 14.94
N LEU A 137 16.00 -15.10 15.90
CA LEU A 137 14.60 -14.68 15.92
C LEU A 137 14.26 -13.80 14.71
N CYS A 138 15.16 -12.91 14.31
CA CYS A 138 15.01 -12.09 13.11
C CYS A 138 14.95 -12.96 11.84
N ALA A 139 15.85 -13.93 11.72
CA ALA A 139 15.85 -14.88 10.61
C ALA A 139 14.56 -15.71 10.55
N GLU A 140 14.05 -16.17 11.69
CA GLU A 140 12.79 -16.93 11.77
C GLU A 140 11.58 -16.08 11.36
N LYS A 141 11.50 -14.82 11.82
CA LYS A 141 10.44 -13.88 11.41
C LYS A 141 10.46 -13.62 9.90
N ASN A 142 11.64 -13.48 9.31
CA ASN A 142 11.81 -13.32 7.88
C ASN A 142 11.38 -14.59 7.12
N GLY A 143 11.76 -15.78 7.62
CA GLY A 143 11.34 -17.07 7.07
C GLY A 143 9.82 -17.24 7.09
N LYS A 144 9.17 -16.95 8.22
CA LYS A 144 7.70 -16.97 8.36
C LYS A 144 7.00 -16.00 7.40
N SER A 145 7.57 -14.81 7.19
CA SER A 145 7.02 -13.82 6.26
C SER A 145 7.10 -14.29 4.81
N LYS A 146 8.23 -14.89 4.41
CA LYS A 146 8.38 -15.51 3.07
C LYS A 146 7.39 -16.66 2.87
N LEU A 147 7.27 -17.57 3.82
CA LEU A 147 6.32 -18.68 3.76
C LEU A 147 4.86 -18.19 3.64
N LYS A 148 4.51 -17.12 4.38
CA LYS A 148 3.18 -16.50 4.31
C LYS A 148 2.90 -15.93 2.92
N GLU A 149 3.91 -15.32 2.29
CA GLU A 149 3.80 -14.78 0.94
C GLU A 149 3.72 -15.88 -0.13
N GLU A 150 4.54 -16.93 -0.02
CA GLU A 150 4.44 -18.12 -0.88
C GLU A 150 3.05 -18.76 -0.80
N LEU A 151 2.50 -18.92 0.40
CA LEU A 151 1.15 -19.45 0.60
C LEU A 151 0.07 -18.53 0.01
N ARG A 152 0.26 -17.21 0.06
CA ARG A 152 -0.63 -16.23 -0.58
C ARG A 152 -0.61 -16.42 -2.10
N LEU A 153 0.56 -16.49 -2.70
CA LEU A 153 0.74 -16.70 -4.13
C LEU A 153 0.17 -18.04 -4.60
N GLU A 154 0.40 -19.13 -3.86
CA GLU A 154 -0.16 -20.45 -4.17
C GLU A 154 -1.70 -20.42 -4.13
N ARG A 155 -2.30 -19.72 -3.16
CA ARG A 155 -3.76 -19.54 -3.09
C ARG A 155 -4.28 -18.75 -4.28
N GLU A 156 -3.60 -17.67 -4.68
CA GLU A 156 -3.95 -16.87 -5.86
C GLU A 156 -3.80 -17.64 -7.17
N GLU A 157 -2.79 -18.51 -7.27
CA GLU A 157 -2.63 -19.37 -8.42
C GLU A 157 -3.76 -20.41 -8.50
N LYS A 158 -4.13 -21.01 -7.36
CA LYS A 158 -5.27 -21.92 -7.27
C LYS A 158 -6.59 -21.25 -7.64
N THR A 159 -6.83 -20.00 -7.23
CA THR A 159 -8.03 -19.26 -7.65
C THR A 159 -8.00 -18.96 -9.15
N ARG A 160 -6.88 -18.47 -9.70
CA ARG A 160 -6.72 -18.28 -11.15
C ARG A 160 -6.93 -19.57 -11.95
N HIS A 161 -6.45 -20.71 -11.44
CA HIS A 161 -6.68 -22.00 -12.07
C HIS A 161 -8.16 -22.39 -12.04
N ARG A 162 -8.84 -22.18 -10.91
CA ARG A 162 -10.30 -22.40 -10.81
C ARG A 162 -11.06 -21.51 -11.78
N ASP A 163 -10.72 -20.23 -11.88
CA ASP A 163 -11.39 -19.28 -12.77
C ASP A 163 -11.17 -19.63 -14.24
N ARG A 164 -9.95 -20.02 -14.64
CA ARG A 164 -9.66 -20.55 -15.98
C ARG A 164 -10.44 -21.83 -16.28
N ALA A 165 -10.57 -22.73 -15.31
CA ALA A 165 -11.38 -23.94 -15.47
C ALA A 165 -12.87 -23.62 -15.65
N MET A 166 -13.41 -22.67 -14.87
CA MET A 166 -14.79 -22.20 -15.02
C MET A 166 -15.00 -21.50 -16.36
N HIS A 167 -14.04 -20.71 -16.84
CA HIS A 167 -14.11 -20.07 -18.16
C HIS A 167 -14.17 -21.11 -19.27
N LYS A 168 -13.28 -22.11 -19.25
CA LYS A 168 -13.29 -23.22 -20.21
C LYS A 168 -14.58 -24.03 -20.16
N GLN A 169 -15.15 -24.23 -18.97
CA GLN A 169 -16.44 -24.90 -18.84
C GLN A 169 -17.56 -24.09 -19.49
N ARG A 170 -17.60 -22.76 -19.27
CA ARG A 170 -18.58 -21.87 -19.92
C ARG A 170 -18.42 -21.89 -21.44
N GLU A 171 -17.20 -21.79 -21.95
CA GLU A 171 -16.92 -21.91 -23.40
C GLU A 171 -17.42 -23.24 -23.97
N ALA A 172 -17.19 -24.35 -23.25
CA ALA A 172 -17.68 -25.66 -23.67
C ALA A 172 -19.22 -25.75 -23.64
N ASP A 173 -19.86 -25.17 -22.62
CA ASP A 173 -21.32 -25.11 -22.50
C ASP A 173 -21.93 -24.26 -23.64
N ASP A 174 -21.31 -23.13 -23.99
CA ASP A 174 -21.73 -22.27 -25.10
C ASP A 174 -21.57 -22.98 -26.46
N LEU A 175 -20.43 -23.66 -26.69
CA LEU A 175 -20.21 -24.47 -27.88
C LEU A 175 -21.21 -25.63 -28.00
N ASN A 176 -21.53 -26.30 -26.89
CA ASN A 176 -22.55 -27.34 -26.86
C ASN A 176 -23.93 -26.78 -27.24
N LYS A 177 -24.28 -25.58 -26.75
CA LYS A 177 -25.52 -24.90 -27.10
C LYS A 177 -25.56 -24.52 -28.59
N GLU A 178 -24.44 -24.07 -29.15
CA GLU A 178 -24.32 -23.83 -30.59
C GLU A 178 -24.45 -25.11 -31.40
N MET A 179 -23.84 -26.20 -30.96
CA MET A 179 -23.98 -27.52 -31.58
C MET A 179 -25.42 -28.05 -31.55
N GLU A 180 -26.12 -27.85 -30.43
CA GLU A 180 -27.54 -28.21 -30.29
C GLU A 180 -28.39 -27.40 -31.29
N ASN A 181 -28.18 -26.08 -31.36
CA ASN A 181 -28.84 -25.19 -32.32
C ASN A 181 -28.54 -25.60 -33.77
N MET A 182 -27.28 -25.94 -34.09
CA MET A 182 -26.91 -26.43 -35.42
C MET A 182 -27.55 -27.77 -35.73
N SER A 183 -27.62 -28.70 -34.77
CA SER A 183 -28.29 -30.00 -34.93
C SER A 183 -29.78 -29.83 -35.21
N GLN A 184 -30.46 -28.92 -34.51
CA GLN A 184 -31.86 -28.58 -34.79
C GLN A 184 -32.04 -28.02 -36.22
N ARG A 185 -31.13 -27.15 -36.68
CA ARG A 185 -31.16 -26.63 -38.06
C ARG A 185 -30.93 -27.72 -39.10
N ILE A 186 -30.01 -28.65 -38.84
CA ILE A 186 -29.76 -29.80 -39.72
C ILE A 186 -30.97 -30.73 -39.75
N ALA A 187 -31.62 -31.00 -38.61
CA ALA A 187 -32.85 -31.79 -38.55
C ALA A 187 -33.96 -31.16 -39.41
N HIS A 188 -34.20 -29.85 -39.26
CA HIS A 188 -35.15 -29.12 -40.10
C HIS A 188 -34.81 -29.17 -41.60
N LEU A 189 -33.53 -29.03 -41.96
CA LEU A 189 -33.10 -29.14 -43.36
C LEU A 189 -33.21 -30.57 -43.90
N THR A 190 -33.03 -31.57 -43.05
CA THR A 190 -33.16 -32.98 -43.41
C THR A 190 -34.63 -33.36 -43.61
N GLU A 191 -35.52 -32.90 -42.73
CA GLU A 191 -36.97 -33.02 -42.94
C GLU A 191 -37.43 -32.28 -44.20
N PHE A 192 -36.91 -31.08 -44.44
CA PHE A 192 -37.21 -30.32 -45.66
C PHE A 192 -36.74 -31.07 -46.92
N LYS A 193 -35.52 -31.63 -46.88
CA LYS A 193 -34.98 -32.43 -47.99
C LYS A 193 -35.78 -33.71 -48.20
N GLN A 194 -36.17 -34.42 -47.14
CA GLN A 194 -36.99 -35.64 -47.24
C GLN A 194 -38.35 -35.32 -47.86
N ARG A 195 -39.02 -34.24 -47.43
CA ARG A 195 -40.26 -33.77 -48.05
C ARG A 195 -40.08 -33.43 -49.54
N CYS A 196 -38.96 -32.82 -49.94
CA CYS A 196 -38.68 -32.58 -51.35
C CYS A 196 -38.39 -33.86 -52.15
N VAL A 197 -37.76 -34.87 -51.53
CA VAL A 197 -37.51 -36.18 -52.15
C VAL A 197 -38.81 -36.94 -52.33
N ASP A 198 -39.68 -36.98 -51.32
CA ASP A 198 -40.98 -37.65 -51.38
C ASP A 198 -41.89 -37.03 -52.47
N ILE A 199 -41.81 -35.71 -52.67
CA ILE A 199 -42.48 -34.99 -53.78
C ILE A 199 -41.93 -35.38 -55.15
N LEU A 200 -40.63 -35.73 -55.25
CA LEU A 200 -39.96 -36.06 -56.51
C LEU A 200 -40.00 -37.55 -56.86
N THR A 201 -40.21 -38.45 -55.88
CA THR A 201 -40.20 -39.91 -56.10
C THR A 201 -41.59 -40.55 -56.31
N GLY A 202 -42.67 -39.78 -56.24
CA GLY A 202 -43.97 -40.20 -56.79
C GLY A 202 -44.75 -41.25 -55.98
N GLU A 203 -44.56 -41.32 -54.67
CA GLU A 203 -45.44 -42.07 -53.77
C GLU A 203 -46.25 -41.08 -52.92
N ALA A 204 -47.58 -41.23 -52.97
CA ALA A 204 -48.61 -40.39 -52.32
C ALA A 204 -48.78 -38.96 -52.89
N VAL A 205 -49.29 -38.90 -54.14
CA VAL A 205 -49.97 -37.69 -54.64
C VAL A 205 -51.36 -37.64 -54.02
N ASP A 206 -51.49 -37.00 -52.86
CA ASP A 206 -52.77 -36.39 -52.50
C ASP A 206 -52.83 -35.00 -53.16
N SER A 207 -53.90 -34.74 -53.90
CA SER A 207 -54.11 -33.52 -54.70
C SER A 207 -54.09 -32.23 -53.87
N THR A 208 -54.13 -32.35 -52.54
CA THR A 208 -54.03 -31.30 -51.54
C THR A 208 -52.59 -30.80 -51.33
N ALA A 209 -51.57 -31.65 -51.48
CA ALA A 209 -50.17 -31.29 -51.22
C ALA A 209 -49.54 -30.42 -52.32
N VAL A 210 -50.02 -30.56 -53.57
CA VAL A 210 -49.65 -29.65 -54.67
C VAL A 210 -50.31 -28.27 -54.47
N SER A 211 -51.50 -28.22 -53.87
CA SER A 211 -52.14 -26.95 -53.50
C SER A 211 -51.40 -26.24 -52.36
N GLU A 212 -50.95 -26.97 -51.33
CA GLU A 212 -50.18 -26.39 -50.20
C GLU A 212 -48.76 -25.98 -50.61
N PHE A 213 -48.07 -26.73 -51.48
CA PHE A 213 -46.76 -26.32 -52.00
C PHE A 213 -46.84 -25.05 -52.87
N THR A 214 -47.99 -24.84 -53.53
CA THR A 214 -48.26 -23.61 -54.30
C THR A 214 -48.70 -22.44 -53.41
N GLN A 215 -49.31 -22.70 -52.25
CA GLN A 215 -49.66 -21.69 -51.24
C GLN A 215 -48.49 -21.30 -50.31
N MET A 216 -47.54 -22.20 -50.04
CA MET A 216 -46.46 -21.97 -49.07
C MET A 216 -45.25 -21.22 -49.64
N VAL A 217 -45.08 -21.18 -50.96
CA VAL A 217 -43.94 -20.50 -51.65
C VAL A 217 -44.36 -19.16 -52.28
N ALA A 218 -45.65 -18.89 -52.41
CA ALA A 218 -46.16 -17.59 -52.85
C ALA A 218 -47.54 -17.35 -52.25
N GLY A 219 -47.66 -16.34 -51.37
CA GLY A 219 -48.98 -15.77 -51.09
C GLY A 219 -49.69 -15.45 -52.40
N ASP A 220 -51.02 -15.58 -52.42
CA ASP A 220 -51.92 -15.60 -53.60
C ASP A 220 -51.64 -14.53 -54.69
N HIS A 221 -50.88 -13.49 -54.37
CA HIS A 221 -50.54 -12.39 -55.25
C HIS A 221 -49.36 -12.64 -56.22
N TYR A 222 -48.50 -13.66 -56.05
CA TYR A 222 -47.24 -13.81 -56.83
C TYR A 222 -46.99 -15.15 -57.52
N GLN A 223 -47.92 -16.10 -57.45
CA GLN A 223 -47.76 -17.43 -58.04
C GLN A 223 -47.37 -17.39 -59.53
N MET A 224 -47.97 -16.47 -60.29
CA MET A 224 -47.68 -16.30 -61.72
C MET A 224 -46.29 -15.68 -62.00
N HIS A 225 -45.78 -14.82 -61.11
CA HIS A 225 -44.42 -14.24 -61.25
C HIS A 225 -43.33 -15.27 -61.02
N VAL A 226 -43.55 -16.20 -60.09
CA VAL A 226 -42.62 -17.30 -59.82
C VAL A 226 -42.60 -18.26 -61.01
N ALA A 227 -43.76 -18.68 -61.52
CA ALA A 227 -43.86 -19.54 -62.69
C ALA A 227 -43.13 -18.97 -63.92
N VAL A 228 -43.29 -17.66 -64.19
CA VAL A 228 -42.58 -16.97 -65.27
C VAL A 228 -41.08 -16.83 -65.00
N SER A 229 -40.67 -16.62 -63.74
CA SER A 229 -39.26 -16.51 -63.36
C SER A 229 -38.51 -17.84 -63.48
N LEU A 230 -39.21 -18.97 -63.35
CA LEU A 230 -38.64 -20.30 -63.57
C LEU A 230 -38.52 -20.65 -65.07
N GLY A 231 -39.21 -19.93 -65.96
CA GLY A 231 -39.10 -20.14 -67.41
C GLY A 231 -39.71 -21.46 -67.89
N VAL A 232 -40.77 -21.91 -67.22
CA VAL A 232 -41.41 -23.22 -67.48
C VAL A 232 -42.80 -23.02 -68.12
N PRO A 233 -42.95 -23.17 -69.45
CA PRO A 233 -44.19 -22.82 -70.17
C PRO A 233 -45.42 -23.64 -69.78
N TRP A 234 -45.25 -24.87 -69.32
CA TRP A 234 -46.38 -25.73 -68.93
C TRP A 234 -46.97 -25.34 -67.56
N ILE A 235 -46.14 -24.86 -66.62
CA ILE A 235 -46.62 -24.34 -65.32
C ILE A 235 -47.39 -23.03 -65.54
N VAL A 236 -46.89 -22.16 -66.42
CA VAL A 236 -47.60 -20.93 -66.80
C VAL A 236 -48.96 -21.25 -67.42
N GLU A 237 -49.04 -22.27 -68.26
CA GLU A 237 -50.30 -22.72 -68.89
C GLU A 237 -51.30 -23.28 -67.88
N GLU A 238 -50.82 -24.05 -66.89
CA GLU A 238 -51.67 -24.65 -65.87
C GLU A 238 -52.19 -23.60 -64.86
N VAL A 239 -51.33 -22.68 -64.42
CA VAL A 239 -51.72 -21.53 -63.57
C VAL A 239 -52.67 -20.60 -64.33
N ARG A 240 -52.48 -20.43 -65.65
CA ARG A 240 -53.38 -19.67 -66.53
C ARG A 240 -54.77 -20.28 -66.62
N ARG A 241 -54.89 -21.61 -66.70
CA ARG A 241 -56.20 -22.31 -66.73
C ARG A 241 -56.96 -22.14 -65.43
N ASN A 242 -56.26 -22.15 -64.31
CA ASN A 242 -56.87 -22.18 -62.98
C ASN A 242 -57.18 -20.77 -62.43
N ASN A 243 -56.42 -19.73 -62.79
CA ASN A 243 -56.68 -18.38 -62.29
C ASN A 243 -56.21 -17.25 -63.22
N THR A 244 -57.11 -16.79 -64.09
CA THR A 244 -56.84 -15.71 -65.06
C THR A 244 -56.64 -14.32 -64.42
N SER A 245 -57.06 -14.11 -63.17
CA SER A 245 -56.93 -12.82 -62.48
C SER A 245 -55.47 -12.48 -62.15
N LEU A 246 -54.61 -13.49 -61.96
CA LEU A 246 -53.20 -13.35 -61.58
C LEU A 246 -52.31 -12.75 -62.67
N LEU A 247 -52.78 -12.70 -63.92
CA LEU A 247 -52.07 -12.12 -65.07
C LEU A 247 -51.81 -10.61 -64.91
N LYS A 248 -52.63 -9.92 -64.12
CA LYS A 248 -52.54 -8.46 -63.91
C LYS A 248 -51.80 -8.07 -62.63
N ASN A 249 -51.56 -9.03 -61.74
CA ASN A 249 -50.95 -8.73 -60.45
C ASN A 249 -49.55 -8.16 -60.68
N LYS A 250 -49.25 -7.09 -59.96
CA LYS A 250 -47.93 -6.47 -59.98
C LYS A 250 -47.12 -6.98 -58.80
N ASN A 251 -45.86 -7.34 -59.01
CA ASN A 251 -44.95 -7.64 -57.92
C ASN A 251 -44.61 -6.39 -57.08
N LYS A 252 -43.85 -6.53 -55.99
CA LYS A 252 -43.35 -5.40 -55.19
C LYS A 252 -42.58 -4.33 -56.01
N ARG A 253 -42.16 -4.65 -57.24
CA ARG A 253 -41.50 -3.73 -58.19
C ARG A 253 -42.45 -3.15 -59.23
N GLY A 254 -43.76 -3.38 -59.11
CA GLY A 254 -44.77 -2.91 -60.05
C GLY A 254 -44.89 -3.73 -61.33
N TRP A 255 -44.19 -4.88 -61.44
CA TRP A 255 -44.11 -5.64 -62.69
C TRP A 255 -45.18 -6.72 -62.76
N THR A 256 -45.84 -6.84 -63.91
CA THR A 256 -46.71 -7.98 -64.20
C THR A 256 -45.89 -9.21 -64.58
N PRO A 257 -46.48 -10.42 -64.55
CA PRO A 257 -45.82 -11.62 -65.08
C PRO A 257 -45.40 -11.42 -66.55
N PHE A 258 -46.16 -10.66 -67.33
CA PHE A 258 -45.80 -10.32 -68.70
C PHE A 258 -44.53 -9.46 -68.79
N CYS A 259 -44.35 -8.48 -67.89
CA CYS A 259 -43.11 -7.70 -67.80
C CYS A 259 -41.89 -8.58 -67.47
N LEU A 260 -42.06 -9.56 -66.59
CA LEU A 260 -41.00 -10.52 -66.27
C LEU A 260 -40.64 -11.42 -67.47
N ALA A 261 -41.65 -11.94 -68.19
CA ALA A 261 -41.42 -12.73 -69.40
C ALA A 261 -40.67 -11.91 -70.47
N THR A 262 -41.05 -10.64 -70.60
CA THR A 262 -40.42 -9.67 -71.51
C THR A 262 -38.96 -9.38 -71.13
N ALA A 263 -38.68 -9.17 -69.85
CA ALA A 263 -37.32 -8.96 -69.34
C ALA A 263 -36.41 -10.19 -69.55
N ARG A 264 -36.98 -11.40 -69.56
CA ARG A 264 -36.26 -12.65 -69.79
C ARG A 264 -36.09 -13.01 -71.27
N GLY A 265 -36.89 -12.42 -72.16
CA GLY A 265 -36.83 -12.74 -73.58
C GLY A 265 -37.53 -14.04 -73.98
N ASP A 266 -38.37 -14.62 -73.10
CA ASP A 266 -38.99 -15.92 -73.32
C ASP A 266 -40.26 -15.78 -74.19
N THR A 267 -40.07 -15.85 -75.51
CA THR A 267 -41.15 -15.65 -76.48
C THR A 267 -42.26 -16.68 -76.40
N ARG A 268 -42.00 -17.89 -75.87
CA ARG A 268 -43.03 -18.94 -75.77
C ARG A 268 -44.00 -18.64 -74.63
N ILE A 269 -43.46 -18.21 -73.49
CA ILE A 269 -44.27 -17.71 -72.37
C ILE A 269 -44.96 -16.39 -72.75
N MET A 270 -44.26 -15.48 -73.43
CA MET A 270 -44.87 -14.23 -73.91
C MET A 270 -46.06 -14.50 -74.84
N ASP A 271 -45.95 -15.47 -75.76
CA ASP A 271 -47.05 -15.85 -76.66
C ASP A 271 -48.25 -16.44 -75.90
N GLN A 272 -48.00 -17.38 -74.98
CA GLN A 272 -49.06 -17.94 -74.11
C GLN A 272 -49.78 -16.86 -73.30
N LEU A 273 -49.04 -15.91 -72.74
CA LEU A 273 -49.63 -14.81 -71.98
C LEU A 273 -50.35 -13.80 -72.90
N TRP A 274 -49.83 -13.55 -74.11
CA TRP A 274 -50.40 -12.60 -75.07
C TRP A 274 -51.76 -13.04 -75.62
N GLN A 275 -51.93 -14.34 -75.90
CA GLN A 275 -53.17 -14.91 -76.39
C GLN A 275 -54.35 -14.72 -75.42
N SER A 276 -54.07 -14.49 -74.13
CA SER A 276 -55.09 -14.40 -73.09
C SER A 276 -55.74 -13.02 -72.90
N LYS A 277 -55.16 -11.91 -73.40
CA LYS A 277 -55.78 -10.56 -73.43
C LYS A 277 -54.96 -9.54 -74.23
N LYS A 278 -55.50 -8.99 -75.32
CA LYS A 278 -54.82 -8.03 -76.22
C LYS A 278 -54.63 -6.60 -75.64
N ASP A 279 -55.32 -6.25 -74.54
CA ASP A 279 -55.29 -4.90 -73.93
C ASP A 279 -54.43 -4.82 -72.67
N LEU A 280 -53.13 -5.07 -72.80
CA LEU A 280 -52.16 -4.87 -71.73
C LEU A 280 -51.47 -3.51 -71.91
N HIS A 281 -52.16 -2.42 -71.54
CA HIS A 281 -51.50 -1.13 -71.34
C HIS A 281 -50.66 -1.22 -70.07
N MET A 282 -49.33 -1.25 -70.21
CA MET A 282 -48.41 -1.54 -69.10
C MET A 282 -47.41 -0.41 -68.92
N ASP A 283 -47.19 -0.04 -67.66
CA ASP A 283 -46.19 0.93 -67.21
C ASP A 283 -45.19 0.20 -66.30
N PRO A 284 -43.88 0.14 -66.64
CA PRO A 284 -43.25 0.70 -67.84
C PRO A 284 -43.71 0.03 -69.16
N PRO A 285 -43.68 0.76 -70.29
CA PRO A 285 -43.98 0.20 -71.60
C PRO A 285 -43.07 -1.00 -71.90
N LEU A 286 -43.68 -2.08 -72.39
CA LEU A 286 -43.01 -3.38 -72.56
C LEU A 286 -41.81 -3.33 -73.51
N LEU A 287 -41.85 -2.43 -74.50
CA LEU A 287 -40.73 -2.25 -75.44
C LEU A 287 -39.49 -1.68 -74.74
N HIS A 288 -39.66 -0.84 -73.71
CA HIS A 288 -38.55 -0.36 -72.86
C HIS A 288 -38.01 -1.46 -71.97
N VAL A 289 -38.86 -2.33 -71.43
CA VAL A 289 -38.42 -3.48 -70.62
C VAL A 289 -37.56 -4.44 -71.46
N ALA A 290 -37.99 -4.74 -72.69
CA ALA A 290 -37.20 -5.55 -73.61
C ALA A 290 -35.86 -4.88 -73.97
N ALA A 291 -35.86 -3.57 -74.21
CA ALA A 291 -34.65 -2.81 -74.52
C ALA A 291 -33.66 -2.75 -73.34
N MET A 292 -34.13 -2.48 -72.12
CA MET A 292 -33.30 -2.41 -70.92
C MET A 292 -32.61 -3.74 -70.61
N ASN A 293 -33.26 -4.86 -70.93
CA ASN A 293 -32.72 -6.20 -70.69
C ASN A 293 -32.03 -6.81 -71.93
N CYS A 294 -31.81 -6.02 -73.00
CA CYS A 294 -31.18 -6.46 -74.25
C CYS A 294 -31.88 -7.68 -74.92
N GLN A 295 -33.20 -7.81 -74.76
CA GLN A 295 -33.95 -8.96 -75.24
C GLN A 295 -34.50 -8.76 -76.66
N HIS A 296 -33.68 -9.08 -77.66
CA HIS A 296 -34.02 -8.94 -79.08
C HIS A 296 -35.29 -9.73 -79.49
N ARG A 297 -35.44 -10.97 -79.02
CA ARG A 297 -36.61 -11.82 -79.36
C ARG A 297 -37.91 -11.25 -78.81
N ALA A 298 -37.90 -10.75 -77.58
CA ALA A 298 -39.04 -10.06 -76.98
C ALA A 298 -39.37 -8.76 -77.71
N ALA A 299 -38.35 -7.95 -78.07
CA ALA A 299 -38.56 -6.72 -78.83
C ALA A 299 -39.17 -6.98 -80.23
N LYS A 300 -38.71 -8.03 -80.93
CA LYS A 300 -39.27 -8.46 -82.23
C LYS A 300 -40.71 -8.95 -82.09
N PHE A 301 -41.00 -9.76 -81.07
CA PHE A 301 -42.35 -10.23 -80.74
C PHE A 301 -43.31 -9.05 -80.50
N LEU A 302 -42.87 -8.05 -79.72
CA LEU A 302 -43.67 -6.87 -79.41
C LEU A 302 -43.87 -5.93 -80.61
N LYS A 303 -42.87 -5.78 -81.50
CA LYS A 303 -42.99 -4.96 -82.72
C LYS A 303 -44.09 -5.47 -83.67
N GLY A 304 -44.34 -6.78 -83.70
CA GLY A 304 -45.42 -7.39 -84.47
C GLY A 304 -46.82 -7.25 -83.86
N HIS A 305 -46.93 -6.91 -82.58
CA HIS A 305 -48.18 -6.98 -81.82
C HIS A 305 -48.61 -5.68 -81.13
N VAL A 306 -47.70 -4.71 -80.93
CA VAL A 306 -47.95 -3.45 -80.19
C VAL A 306 -47.54 -2.24 -81.04
N ASN A 307 -48.51 -1.47 -81.54
CA ASN A 307 -48.27 -0.38 -82.51
C ASN A 307 -48.55 1.02 -81.92
N LYS A 308 -47.84 1.42 -80.85
CA LYS A 308 -47.90 2.79 -80.29
C LYS A 308 -46.52 3.31 -79.90
N ARG A 309 -46.16 4.51 -80.40
CA ARG A 309 -44.99 5.28 -79.91
C ARG A 309 -45.24 5.61 -78.44
N THR A 310 -44.53 4.96 -77.54
CA THR A 310 -44.60 5.24 -76.11
C THR A 310 -43.26 5.80 -75.63
N THR A 311 -43.32 6.72 -74.67
CA THR A 311 -42.16 7.28 -73.97
C THR A 311 -42.25 6.88 -72.52
N TYR A 312 -41.16 6.41 -71.94
CA TYR A 312 -41.06 6.14 -70.50
C TYR A 312 -40.03 7.11 -69.93
N LYS A 313 -40.44 7.93 -68.95
CA LYS A 313 -39.60 9.00 -68.36
C LYS A 313 -38.94 9.91 -69.42
N GLY A 314 -39.71 10.32 -70.44
CA GLY A 314 -39.25 11.21 -71.50
C GLY A 314 -38.38 10.58 -72.61
N ALA A 315 -38.01 9.30 -72.49
CA ALA A 315 -37.20 8.60 -73.50
C ALA A 315 -38.04 7.58 -74.30
N THR A 316 -37.78 7.49 -75.60
CA THR A 316 -38.30 6.44 -76.48
C THR A 316 -37.53 5.12 -76.28
N ALA A 317 -38.14 3.98 -76.60
CA ALA A 317 -37.46 2.69 -76.48
C ALA A 317 -36.17 2.61 -77.32
N SER A 318 -36.12 3.32 -78.46
CA SER A 318 -34.90 3.45 -79.29
C SER A 318 -33.79 4.24 -78.59
N GLN A 319 -34.13 5.30 -77.84
CA GLN A 319 -33.15 6.04 -77.04
C GLN A 319 -32.62 5.20 -75.87
N VAL A 320 -33.49 4.42 -75.21
CA VAL A 320 -33.08 3.51 -74.13
C VAL A 320 -32.21 2.37 -74.66
N ALA A 321 -32.54 1.79 -75.81
CA ALA A 321 -31.70 0.77 -76.45
C ALA A 321 -30.29 1.31 -76.78
N ARG A 322 -30.19 2.56 -77.26
CA ARG A 322 -28.90 3.23 -77.52
C ARG A 322 -28.06 3.45 -76.26
N LEU A 323 -28.69 3.80 -75.13
CA LEU A 323 -28.00 3.96 -73.85
C LEU A 323 -27.48 2.62 -73.28
N MET A 324 -28.17 1.51 -73.55
CA MET A 324 -27.80 0.18 -73.04
C MET A 324 -26.83 -0.58 -73.97
N ALA A 325 -26.68 -0.16 -75.23
CA ALA A 325 -25.82 -0.79 -76.23
C ALA A 325 -24.34 -0.96 -75.82
N PRO A 326 -23.69 -0.04 -75.07
CA PRO A 326 -22.29 -0.22 -74.64
C PRO A 326 -22.10 -1.15 -73.44
N LEU A 327 -23.17 -1.56 -72.74
CA LEU A 327 -23.10 -2.21 -71.42
C LEU A 327 -23.33 -3.73 -71.42
N SER A 328 -23.54 -4.34 -72.60
CA SER A 328 -23.74 -5.79 -72.73
C SER A 328 -22.75 -6.41 -73.74
N ARG A 329 -21.81 -7.23 -73.24
CA ARG A 329 -20.76 -7.95 -74.01
C ARG A 329 -21.30 -8.96 -75.05
N HIS A 330 -22.62 -9.09 -75.21
CA HIS A 330 -23.26 -9.98 -76.19
C HIS A 330 -23.92 -9.27 -77.37
N THR A 331 -23.69 -7.96 -77.55
CA THR A 331 -24.41 -7.14 -78.54
C THR A 331 -23.54 -6.65 -79.71
N GLN A 332 -22.50 -7.38 -80.10
CA GLN A 332 -21.75 -7.12 -81.35
C GLN A 332 -22.26 -7.96 -82.53
N ARG A 333 -23.06 -9.00 -82.27
CA ARG A 333 -23.58 -9.93 -83.29
C ARG A 333 -24.94 -9.56 -83.87
N ASN A 334 -25.64 -8.58 -83.27
CA ASN A 334 -27.00 -8.16 -83.64
C ASN A 334 -27.11 -6.67 -84.04
N GLN A 335 -25.97 -6.00 -84.26
CA GLN A 335 -25.93 -4.58 -84.66
C GLN A 335 -26.67 -4.35 -86.00
N GLN A 336 -26.55 -5.31 -86.92
CA GLN A 336 -27.16 -5.25 -88.25
C GLN A 336 -28.70 -5.35 -88.23
N GLU A 337 -29.30 -5.98 -87.21
CA GLU A 337 -30.76 -6.08 -87.05
C GLU A 337 -31.36 -4.93 -86.21
N LEU A 338 -30.52 -4.21 -85.46
CA LEU A 338 -30.89 -2.94 -84.79
C LEU A 338 -30.90 -1.77 -85.78
N ASP A 339 -30.07 -1.83 -86.83
CA ASP A 339 -30.10 -0.90 -87.96
C ASP A 339 -31.39 -1.06 -88.81
N ASP A 340 -31.95 -2.28 -88.90
CA ASP A 340 -33.27 -2.53 -89.50
C ASP A 340 -34.44 -1.98 -88.66
N LEU A 341 -34.22 -1.73 -87.36
CA LEU A 341 -35.14 -1.01 -86.48
C LEU A 341 -35.04 0.51 -86.66
N TRP A 342 -33.90 1.01 -87.13
CA TRP A 342 -33.65 2.42 -87.44
C TRP A 342 -34.20 2.81 -88.83
N ASN A 343 -34.05 1.95 -89.84
CA ASN A 343 -34.40 2.24 -91.24
C ASN A 343 -35.90 2.35 -91.57
N HIS A 344 -36.80 2.30 -90.58
CA HIS A 344 -38.24 2.53 -90.77
C HIS A 344 -38.79 3.76 -90.03
N ALA A 345 -37.93 4.54 -89.38
CA ALA A 345 -38.35 5.76 -88.69
C ALA A 345 -37.27 6.84 -88.75
N SER A 346 -37.02 7.36 -89.95
CA SER A 346 -36.37 8.66 -90.13
C SER A 346 -36.93 9.33 -91.39
N SER A 347 -37.78 10.33 -91.19
CA SER A 347 -37.95 11.49 -92.08
C SER A 347 -38.71 12.60 -91.32
N CYS A 348 -38.09 13.78 -91.30
CA CYS A 348 -38.55 15.11 -90.86
C CYS A 348 -38.39 15.42 -89.33
N ILE A 349 -37.38 16.14 -88.83
CA ILE A 349 -36.81 17.50 -89.07
C ILE A 349 -37.46 18.61 -88.20
N ILE A 350 -36.64 19.07 -87.23
CA ILE A 350 -36.38 20.45 -86.71
C ILE A 350 -37.52 21.24 -86.00
N ILE A 351 -37.21 21.77 -84.80
CA ILE A 351 -37.29 23.20 -84.35
C ILE A 351 -37.68 23.36 -82.86
N HIS A 352 -36.85 24.17 -82.16
CA HIS A 352 -37.03 24.95 -80.91
C HIS A 352 -37.41 24.25 -79.59
N ALA A 353 -37.07 24.75 -78.39
CA ALA A 353 -36.07 25.63 -77.79
C ALA A 353 -36.64 25.99 -76.40
N HIS A 354 -35.75 26.16 -75.42
CA HIS A 354 -35.94 26.88 -74.16
C HIS A 354 -36.94 26.35 -73.10
N ILE A 355 -36.39 26.02 -71.93
CA ILE A 355 -36.62 26.65 -70.60
C ILE A 355 -35.73 25.83 -69.63
N ILE A 356 -34.55 26.35 -69.26
CA ILE A 356 -34.28 27.06 -67.99
C ILE A 356 -34.55 26.13 -66.78
N ILE A 357 -33.70 25.93 -65.78
CA ILE A 357 -32.30 26.25 -65.42
C ILE A 357 -32.14 25.52 -64.06
N THR A 358 -30.97 24.91 -63.84
CA THR A 358 -30.29 24.63 -62.55
C THR A 358 -31.08 24.21 -61.30
N SER A 359 -30.60 23.15 -60.64
CA SER A 359 -29.98 23.35 -59.32
C SER A 359 -29.04 22.20 -58.97
N SER A 360 -27.77 22.48 -59.15
CA SER A 360 -26.62 21.77 -58.59
C SER A 360 -26.27 22.42 -57.24
N THR A 361 -26.61 21.76 -56.12
CA THR A 361 -25.97 21.96 -54.82
C THR A 361 -26.51 20.92 -53.83
N ILE A 362 -25.64 20.01 -53.39
CA ILE A 362 -25.38 19.63 -51.99
C ILE A 362 -24.24 18.60 -52.08
N GLN A 363 -23.02 19.13 -52.03
CA GLN A 363 -21.78 18.39 -51.84
C GLN A 363 -21.04 18.96 -50.61
N VAL A 364 -21.79 19.34 -49.55
CA VAL A 364 -21.24 20.01 -48.34
C VAL A 364 -21.88 19.49 -47.05
N ILE A 365 -22.03 18.18 -46.89
CA ILE A 365 -22.27 17.60 -45.55
C ILE A 365 -21.39 16.36 -45.40
N PHE A 366 -20.08 16.57 -45.31
CA PHE A 366 -19.14 15.53 -44.83
C PHE A 366 -17.81 16.10 -44.33
N ALA A 367 -17.79 17.36 -43.87
CA ALA A 367 -16.55 18.00 -43.37
C ALA A 367 -16.64 18.56 -41.95
N GLU A 368 -17.84 18.84 -41.41
CA GLU A 368 -17.97 19.46 -40.07
C GLU A 368 -18.14 18.46 -38.91
N SER A 369 -18.20 17.15 -39.20
CA SER A 369 -18.41 16.10 -38.17
C SER A 369 -17.11 15.50 -37.63
N LEU A 370 -15.96 15.78 -38.26
CA LEU A 370 -14.66 15.20 -37.89
C LEU A 370 -13.88 16.08 -36.91
N GLU A 371 -13.98 17.41 -36.99
CA GLU A 371 -13.31 18.31 -36.04
C GLU A 371 -13.89 18.23 -34.62
N VAL A 372 -15.20 18.00 -34.48
CA VAL A 372 -15.84 17.82 -33.16
C VAL A 372 -15.41 16.50 -32.50
N LEU A 373 -15.10 15.47 -33.31
CA LEU A 373 -14.69 14.16 -32.81
C LEU A 373 -13.21 14.14 -32.40
N VAL A 374 -12.36 14.90 -33.10
CA VAL A 374 -10.93 15.04 -32.77
C VAL A 374 -10.74 15.86 -31.50
N MET A 375 -11.48 16.96 -31.31
CA MET A 375 -11.42 17.74 -30.07
C MET A 375 -11.93 16.99 -28.83
N ALA A 376 -12.93 16.10 -29.00
CA ALA A 376 -13.43 15.27 -27.90
C ALA A 376 -12.45 14.17 -27.48
N LEU A 377 -11.65 13.64 -28.42
CA LEU A 377 -10.63 12.63 -28.16
C LEU A 377 -9.37 13.23 -27.49
N GLU A 378 -8.98 14.45 -27.84
CA GLU A 378 -7.86 15.15 -27.19
C GLU A 378 -8.17 15.55 -25.74
N ALA A 379 -9.43 15.92 -25.45
CA ALA A 379 -9.87 16.23 -24.08
C ALA A 379 -9.90 15.00 -23.15
N LEU A 380 -10.30 13.83 -23.67
CA LEU A 380 -10.29 12.57 -22.92
C LEU A 380 -8.87 12.03 -22.69
N TYR A 381 -7.92 12.35 -23.57
CA TYR A 381 -6.52 11.93 -23.45
C TYR A 381 -5.77 12.72 -22.36
N GLU A 382 -6.03 14.01 -22.20
CA GLU A 382 -5.39 14.83 -21.14
C GLU A 382 -5.98 14.58 -19.73
N GLU A 383 -7.24 14.13 -19.61
CA GLU A 383 -7.80 13.70 -18.32
C GLU A 383 -7.25 12.34 -17.81
N ALA A 384 -6.71 11.50 -18.71
CA ALA A 384 -6.16 10.18 -18.36
C ALA A 384 -4.69 10.22 -17.88
N LYS A 385 -3.99 11.35 -18.07
CA LYS A 385 -2.57 11.56 -17.75
C LYS A 385 -2.18 11.39 -16.26
N PRO A 386 -3.05 11.64 -15.25
CA PRO A 386 -2.68 11.42 -13.85
C PRO A 386 -2.79 9.96 -13.37
N LEU A 387 -3.30 9.04 -14.19
CA LEU A 387 -3.57 7.65 -13.79
C LEU A 387 -2.44 6.66 -14.12
N GLY A 388 -1.34 7.11 -14.73
CA GLY A 388 -0.13 6.30 -14.91
C GLY A 388 -0.34 5.03 -15.73
N ILE A 389 -1.22 5.09 -16.73
CA ILE A 389 -1.41 4.01 -17.71
C ILE A 389 -0.61 4.39 -18.94
N GLU A 390 0.57 3.79 -19.10
CA GLU A 390 1.26 3.74 -20.39
C GLU A 390 0.69 2.58 -21.22
N ASP A 391 0.52 2.88 -22.51
CA ASP A 391 -0.06 2.14 -23.66
C ASP A 391 -1.57 2.24 -23.90
#